data_AF-A0A965PDW5-F1
#
_entry.id   AF-A0A965PDW5-F1
#
_cell.length_a   1.000
_cell.length_b   1.000
_cell.length_c   1.000
_cell.angle_alpha   90.00
_cell.angle_beta   90.00
_cell.angle_gamma   90.00
#
_symmetry.space_group_name_H-M   'P 1'
#
loop_
_entity.id
_entity.type
_entity.pdbx_description
1 polymer ?
#
loop_
_entity_poly.entity_id
_entity_poly.type
_entity_poly.pdbx_seq_one_letter_code
_entity_poly.pdbx_strand_id
1 'polypeptide(L)' 'CGLGNYRISTFKKRVDASDWEGAAVECVKWTKANGRVLLGLKRRREAEALLMK' A
#
# COMPACT_ATOMS: atom_id res chain seq x y z
N CYS A 1 13.50 -4.36 0.13
CA CYS A 1 12.30 -3.50 0.12
C CYS A 1 12.77 -2.08 -0.17
N GLY A 2 12.55 -1.56 -1.37
CA GLY A 2 13.25 -0.35 -1.85
C GLY A 2 12.39 0.91 -1.74
N LEU A 3 12.93 1.95 -1.09
CA LEU A 3 12.38 3.32 -1.08
C LEU A 3 12.17 3.89 -2.50
N GLY A 4 12.89 3.36 -3.51
CA GLY A 4 12.71 3.72 -4.92
C GLY A 4 11.30 3.44 -5.44
N ASN A 5 10.75 2.24 -5.20
CA ASN A 5 9.37 1.96 -5.62
C ASN A 5 8.35 2.80 -4.85
N TYR A 6 8.61 3.10 -3.57
CA TYR A 6 7.75 3.97 -2.78
C TYR A 6 7.69 5.39 -3.36
N ARG A 7 8.83 5.95 -3.77
CA ARG A 7 8.91 7.32 -4.33
C ARG A 7 8.18 7.50 -5.67
N ILE A 8 8.14 6.47 -6.52
CA ILE A 8 7.54 6.55 -7.86
C ILE A 8 6.08 6.06 -7.86
N SER A 9 5.71 5.27 -6.86
CA SER A 9 4.38 4.68 -6.78
C SER A 9 3.26 5.69 -6.56
N THR A 10 2.11 5.37 -7.12
CA THR A 10 0.84 6.07 -6.96
C THR A 10 0.42 6.22 -5.49
N PHE A 11 0.89 5.33 -4.60
CA PHE A 11 0.76 5.47 -3.16
C PHE A 11 1.32 6.80 -2.64
N LYS A 12 2.54 7.19 -3.01
CA LYS A 12 3.12 8.46 -2.55
C LYS A 12 2.37 9.66 -3.12
N LYS A 13 1.93 9.63 -4.38
CA LYS A 13 1.09 10.69 -4.96
C LYS A 13 -0.23 10.87 -4.21
N ARG A 14 -0.88 9.78 -3.79
CA ARG A 14 -2.14 9.84 -3.03
C ARG A 14 -1.95 10.33 -1.60
N VAL A 15 -0.89 9.89 -0.93
CA VAL A 15 -0.50 10.41 0.39
C VAL A 15 -0.17 11.91 0.32
N ASP A 16 0.54 12.35 -0.71
CA ASP A 16 0.85 13.77 -0.94
C ASP A 16 -0.41 14.61 -1.21
N ALA A 17 -1.38 14.03 -1.94
CA ALA A 17 -2.70 14.60 -2.18
C ALA A 17 -3.66 14.53 -0.98
N SER A 18 -3.21 14.04 0.20
CA SER A 18 -4.06 13.75 1.37
C SER A 18 -5.25 12.82 1.10
N ASP A 19 -5.17 12.03 0.04
CA ASP A 19 -6.19 11.07 -0.37
C ASP A 19 -5.95 9.74 0.37
N TRP A 20 -6.37 9.70 1.64
CA TRP A 20 -6.15 8.55 2.53
C TRP A 20 -6.92 7.30 2.07
N GLU A 21 -8.13 7.47 1.51
CA GLU A 21 -8.92 6.36 0.97
C GLU A 21 -8.23 5.71 -0.24
N GLY A 22 -7.75 6.49 -1.19
CA GLY A 22 -7.01 5.95 -2.32
C GLY A 22 -5.62 5.46 -1.91
N ALA A 23 -4.97 6.07 -0.92
CA ALA A 23 -3.73 5.55 -0.36
C ALA A 23 -3.95 4.17 0.26
N ALA A 24 -5.03 3.96 1.02
CA ALA A 24 -5.41 2.68 1.61
C ALA A 24 -5.59 1.58 0.54
N VAL A 25 -6.30 1.88 -0.56
CA VAL A 25 -6.48 0.95 -1.69
C VAL A 25 -5.15 0.57 -2.35
N GLU A 26 -4.25 1.54 -2.54
CA GLU A 26 -2.90 1.30 -3.03
C GLU A 26 -2.07 0.49 -2.01
N CYS A 27 -2.22 0.76 -0.72
CA CYS A 27 -1.56 0.07 0.38
C CYS A 27 -1.81 -1.45 0.33
N VAL A 28 -3.02 -1.88 -0.03
CA VAL A 28 -3.39 -3.30 -0.20
C VAL A 28 -2.77 -3.94 -1.45
N LYS A 29 -2.45 -3.15 -2.50
CA LYS A 29 -1.71 -3.65 -3.67
C LYS A 29 -0.25 -3.93 -3.36
N TRP A 30 0.30 -3.28 -2.33
CA TRP A 30 1.66 -3.50 -1.80
C TRP A 30 1.78 -4.77 -0.94
N THR A 31 1.16 -5.86 -1.41
CA THR A 31 1.16 -7.18 -0.75
C THR A 31 1.98 -8.22 -1.51
N LYS A 32 2.61 -7.78 -2.60
CA LYS A 32 3.51 -8.57 -3.44
C LYS A 32 4.92 -8.50 -2.89
N ALA A 33 5.49 -9.66 -2.56
CA ALA A 33 6.90 -9.82 -2.24
C ALA A 33 7.49 -10.89 -3.16
N ASN A 34 8.65 -10.60 -3.76
CA ASN A 34 9.37 -11.53 -4.64
C ASN A 34 8.49 -12.12 -5.77
N GLY A 35 7.63 -11.28 -6.38
CA GLY A 35 6.72 -11.70 -7.47
C GLY A 35 5.46 -12.48 -7.04
N ARG A 36 5.31 -12.83 -5.76
CA ARG A 36 4.11 -13.52 -5.24
C ARG A 36 3.29 -12.65 -4.31
N VAL A 37 1.97 -12.76 -4.41
CA VAL A 37 1.04 -12.14 -3.46
C VAL A 37 1.05 -13.00 -2.19
N LEU A 38 1.45 -12.40 -1.06
CA LEU A 38 1.41 -13.08 0.23
C LEU A 38 0.06 -12.80 0.89
N LEU A 39 -0.80 -13.83 0.97
CA LEU A 39 -2.13 -13.73 1.58
C LEU A 39 -2.07 -13.25 3.05
N GLY A 40 -1.08 -13.67 3.82
CA GLY A 40 -0.87 -13.21 5.19
C GLY A 40 -0.40 -11.75 5.29
N LEU A 41 0.26 -11.23 4.26
CA LEU A 41 0.61 -9.81 4.17
C LEU A 41 -0.60 -8.99 3.73
N LYS A 42 -1.45 -9.54 2.86
CA LYS A 42 -2.71 -8.94 2.42
C LYS A 42 -3.64 -8.66 3.58
N ARG A 43 -3.89 -9.65 4.44
CA ARG A 43 -4.71 -9.46 5.65
C ARG A 43 -4.16 -8.37 6.57
N ARG A 44 -2.83 -8.31 6.76
CA ARG A 44 -2.20 -7.26 7.56
C ARG A 44 -2.37 -5.88 6.92
N ARG A 45 -2.16 -5.76 5.60
CA ARG A 45 -2.34 -4.50 4.87
C ARG A 45 -3.79 -4.05 4.74
N GLU A 46 -4.75 -4.97 4.67
CA GLU A 46 -6.18 -4.65 4.72
C GLU A 46 -6.56 -4.12 6.10
N ALA A 47 -6.02 -4.69 7.19
CA ALA A 47 -6.22 -4.16 8.53
C ALA A 47 -5.59 -2.77 8.71
N GLU A 48 -4.37 -2.54 8.21
CA GLU A 48 -3.76 -1.20 8.22
C GLU A 48 -4.54 -0.19 7.36
N ALA A 49 -5.03 -0.61 6.20
CA ALA A 49 -5.87 0.22 5.33
C ALA A 49 -7.20 0.58 6.01
N LEU A 50 -7.79 -0.35 6.78
CA LEU A 50 -8.99 -0.10 7.56
C LEU A 50 -8.73 0.84 8.75
N LEU A 51 -7.53 0.78 9.34
CA LEU A 51 -7.12 1.64 10.45
C LEU A 51 -6.71 3.05 9.99
N MET A 52 -6.34 3.20 8.71
CA MET A 52 -6.02 4.50 8.09
C MET A 52 -7.27 5.32 7.71
N LYS A 53 -8.47 4.76 7.88
CA LYS A 53 -9.76 5.45 7.73
C LYS A 53 -10.18 6.09 9.04
#